data_AF-K1T1G3-F1
#
_entry.id   AF-K1T1G3-F1
#
_cell.length_a   1.000
_cell.length_b   1.000
_cell.length_c   1.000
_cell.angle_alpha   90.00
_cell.angle_beta   90.00
_cell.angle_gamma   90.00
#
_symmetry.space_group_name_H-M   'P 1'
#
loop_
_entity.id
_entity.type
_entity.pdbx_description
1 polymer ?
#
loop_
_entity_poly.entity_id
_entity_poly.type
_entity_poly.pdbx_seq_one_letter_code
_entity_poly.pdbx_strand_id
1 'polypeptide(L)' 'MEPIPFKKAPFDLIFCRNVMIYFEMETKLALVKRFYDVLRPGGYLFIGHAESIPRDSTDYEYIKPAIYRRPLK' A
#
# COMPACT_ATOMS: atom_id res chain seq x y z
N MET A 1 -1.22 -4.14 15.32
CA MET A 1 -0.10 -4.61 14.47
C MET A 1 1.02 -3.60 14.63
N GLU A 2 2.21 -4.02 15.07
CA GLU A 2 3.34 -3.11 15.35
C GLU A 2 3.78 -2.32 14.10
N PRO A 3 4.37 -1.13 14.20
CA PRO A 3 4.86 -0.35 13.04
C PRO A 3 5.97 -1.08 12.28
N ILE A 4 6.17 -0.78 10.99
CA ILE A 4 7.27 -1.38 10.22
C ILE A 4 8.57 -0.69 10.70
N PRO A 5 9.63 -1.43 11.09
CA PRO A 5 10.79 -0.88 11.79
C PRO A 5 11.80 -0.19 10.86
N PHE A 6 11.33 0.67 9.95
CA PHE A 6 12.18 1.49 9.10
C PHE A 6 12.02 2.98 9.44
N LYS A 7 13.06 3.78 9.16
CA LYS A 7 13.00 5.26 9.22
C LYS A 7 11.85 5.76 8.31
N LYS A 8 11.35 6.99 8.46
CA LYS A 8 10.26 7.51 7.61
C LYS A 8 10.59 7.36 6.11
N ALA A 9 9.70 6.68 5.39
CA ALA A 9 9.67 6.62 3.93
C ALA A 9 10.98 6.24 3.20
N PRO A 10 11.59 5.06 3.41
CA PRO A 10 12.82 4.71 2.70
C PRO A 10 12.56 4.07 1.32
N PHE A 11 11.32 3.66 1.02
CA PHE A 11 11.04 2.85 -0.17
C PHE A 11 10.49 3.68 -1.32
N ASP A 12 11.06 3.49 -2.51
CA ASP A 12 10.49 4.00 -3.77
C ASP A 12 9.41 3.07 -4.34
N LEU A 13 9.46 1.78 -4.01
CA LEU A 13 8.59 0.75 -4.56
C LEU A 13 8.38 -0.39 -3.54
N ILE A 14 7.13 -0.82 -3.38
CA ILE A 14 6.74 -1.98 -2.56
C ILE A 14 5.94 -2.96 -3.43
N PHE A 15 6.31 -4.23 -3.38
CA PHE A 15 5.52 -5.33 -3.93
C PHE A 15 4.87 -6.11 -2.79
N CYS A 16 3.55 -6.18 -2.79
CA CYS A 16 2.78 -7.04 -1.89
C CYS A 16 1.72 -7.75 -2.72
N ARG A 17 2.14 -8.82 -3.42
CA ARG A 17 1.31 -9.54 -4.39
C ARG A 17 0.97 -10.94 -3.88
N ASN A 18 -0.28 -11.36 -4.07
CA ASN A 18 -0.77 -12.70 -3.75
C ASN A 18 -0.70 -13.04 -2.25
N VAL A 19 -0.86 -12.02 -1.39
CA VAL A 19 -0.77 -12.13 0.07
C VAL A 19 -2.00 -11.50 0.72
N MET A 20 -2.45 -10.33 0.27
CA MET A 20 -3.57 -9.63 0.90
C MET A 20 -4.93 -10.31 0.69
N ILE A 21 -5.00 -11.31 -0.20
CA ILE A 21 -6.18 -12.16 -0.38
C ILE A 21 -6.51 -13.02 0.85
N TYR A 22 -5.55 -13.23 1.75
CA TYR A 22 -5.74 -14.04 2.97
C TYR A 22 -6.16 -13.21 4.18
N PHE A 23 -6.28 -11.89 4.04
CA PHE A 23 -6.55 -10.99 5.15
C PHE A 23 -7.97 -10.43 5.09
N GLU A 24 -8.57 -10.34 6.27
CA GLU A 24 -9.79 -9.57 6.49
C GLU A 24 -9.60 -8.10 6.13
N MET A 25 -10.71 -7.41 5.80
CA MET A 25 -10.67 -6.04 5.30
C MET A 25 -9.94 -5.08 6.27
N GLU A 26 -10.21 -5.18 7.58
CA GLU A 26 -9.55 -4.36 8.59
C GLU A 26 -8.02 -4.55 8.58
N THR A 27 -7.58 -5.81 8.52
CA THR A 27 -6.14 -6.15 8.48
C THR A 27 -5.49 -5.64 7.19
N LYS A 28 -6.19 -5.76 6.06
CA LYS A 28 -5.74 -5.24 4.77
C LYS A 28 -5.57 -3.73 4.79
N LEU A 29 -6.55 -2.99 5.30
CA LEU A 29 -6.48 -1.52 5.40
C LEU A 29 -5.35 -1.07 6.33
N ALA A 30 -5.19 -1.72 7.48
CA ALA A 30 -4.09 -1.45 8.40
C ALA A 30 -2.72 -1.69 7.74
N LEU A 31 -2.57 -2.77 6.97
CA LEU A 31 -1.33 -3.07 6.25
C LEU A 31 -1.03 -2.06 5.14
N VAL A 32 -2.04 -1.72 4.34
CA VAL A 32 -1.93 -0.72 3.26
C VAL A 32 -1.49 0.64 3.82
N LYS A 33 -2.07 1.06 4.96
CA LYS A 33 -1.66 2.28 5.65
C LYS A 33 -0.20 2.24 6.11
N ARG A 34 0.25 1.11 6.67
CA ARG A 34 1.65 0.95 7.07
C ARG A 34 2.60 1.02 5.87
N PHE A 35 2.24 0.44 4.73
CA PHE A 35 3.01 0.60 3.49
C PHE A 35 3.08 2.07 3.06
N TYR A 36 1.98 2.81 3.19
CA TYR A 36 1.95 4.23 2.84
C TYR A 36 2.97 5.04 3.66
N ASP A 37 3.02 4.79 4.97
CA ASP A 37 3.91 5.50 5.90
C ASP A 37 5.41 5.28 5.59
N VAL A 38 5.76 4.14 5.02
CA VAL A 38 7.15 3.79 4.64
C VAL A 38 7.44 3.96 3.14
N LEU A 39 6.48 4.38 2.33
CA LEU A 39 6.71 4.69 0.92
C LEU A 39 7.06 6.17 0.77
N ARG A 40 8.02 6.52 -0.10
CA ARG A 40 8.33 7.92 -0.42
C ARG A 40 7.16 8.60 -1.12
N PRO A 41 6.98 9.92 -0.98
CA PRO A 41 6.12 10.68 -1.89
C PRO A 41 6.48 10.35 -3.35
N GLY A 42 5.48 10.00 -4.16
CA GLY A 42 5.67 9.52 -5.54
C GLY A 42 6.06 8.06 -5.69
N GLY A 43 6.34 7.34 -4.60
CA GLY A 43 6.64 5.91 -4.62
C GLY A 43 5.41 5.06 -4.92
N TYR A 44 5.63 3.81 -5.32
CA TYR A 44 4.57 2.92 -5.80
C TYR A 44 4.33 1.69 -4.93
N LEU A 45 3.07 1.25 -4.89
CA LEU A 45 2.63 -0.01 -4.33
C LEU A 45 2.02 -0.89 -5.43
N PHE A 46 2.59 -2.07 -5.62
CA PHE A 46 2.16 -3.06 -6.60
C PHE A 46 1.56 -4.26 -5.88
N ILE A 47 0.33 -4.62 -6.26
CA ILE A 47 -0.42 -5.72 -5.64
C ILE A 47 -0.77 -6.82 -6.65
N GLY A 48 -1.42 -7.88 -6.20
CA GLY A 48 -1.91 -8.98 -7.05
C GLY A 48 -3.13 -8.57 -7.89
N HIS A 49 -3.36 -9.26 -9.01
CA HIS A 49 -4.52 -8.98 -9.88
C HIS A 49 -5.88 -9.30 -9.22
N ALA A 50 -5.88 -10.25 -8.28
CA ALA A 50 -7.06 -10.60 -7.49
C ALA A 50 -7.22 -9.70 -6.24
N GLU A 51 -6.37 -8.69 -6.07
CA GLU A 51 -6.34 -7.82 -4.90
C GLU A 51 -6.79 -6.41 -5.29
N SER A 52 -7.51 -5.77 -4.37
CA SER A 52 -7.98 -4.40 -4.52
C SER A 52 -7.90 -3.66 -3.19
N ILE A 53 -7.61 -2.36 -3.27
CA ILE A 53 -7.68 -1.44 -2.13
C ILE A 53 -8.95 -0.60 -2.32
N PRO A 54 -9.87 -0.53 -1.35
CA PRO A 54 -11.03 0.35 -1.42
C PRO A 54 -10.58 1.81 -1.61
N ARG A 55 -11.06 2.45 -2.68
CA ARG A 55 -10.60 3.80 -3.07
C ARG A 55 -10.93 4.86 -2.03
N ASP A 56 -12.05 4.73 -1.35
CA ASP A 56 -12.51 5.68 -0.33
C ASP A 56 -11.86 5.45 1.05
N SER A 57 -10.99 4.45 1.17
CA SER A 57 -10.34 4.06 2.43
C SER A 57 -8.81 4.14 2.33
N THR A 58 -8.29 4.88 1.35
CA THR A 58 -6.85 4.98 1.14
C THR A 58 -6.40 6.34 0.62
N ASP A 59 -5.23 6.79 1.08
CA ASP A 59 -4.57 8.01 0.61
C ASP A 59 -3.75 7.79 -0.67
N TYR A 60 -3.74 6.57 -1.21
CA TYR A 60 -3.07 6.25 -2.47
C TYR A 60 -3.81 6.81 -3.69
N GLU A 61 -3.07 7.34 -4.65
CA GLU A 61 -3.56 7.58 -6.00
C GLU A 61 -3.65 6.26 -6.77
N TYR A 62 -4.82 5.98 -7.34
CA TYR A 62 -4.98 4.88 -8.28
C TYR A 62 -4.35 5.24 -9.62
N ILE A 63 -3.42 4.41 -10.12
CA ILE A 63 -2.78 4.62 -11.43
C ILE A 63 -3.39 3.70 -12.49
N LYS A 64 -3.42 2.40 -12.21
CA LYS A 64 -3.97 1.35 -13.09
C LYS A 64 -4.27 0.10 -12.27
N PRO A 65 -4.90 -0.96 -12.84
CA PRO A 65 -5.19 -2.16 -12.07
C PRO A 65 -3.95 -2.67 -11.32
N ALA A 66 -4.13 -2.95 -10.03
CA ALA A 66 -3.10 -3.42 -9.10
C ALA A 66 -1.88 -2.49 -8.88
N ILE A 67 -1.92 -1.23 -9.35
CA ILE A 67 -0.80 -0.28 -9.21
C ILE A 67 -1.31 1.04 -8.64
N TYR A 68 -0.73 1.40 -7.51
CA TYR A 68 -1.09 2.57 -6.71
C TYR A 68 0.16 3.40 -6.44
N ARG A 69 -0.01 4.70 -6.25
CA ARG A 69 1.10 5.63 -6.00
C ARG A 69 0.81 6.49 -4.79
N ARG A 70 1.79 6.68 -3.92
CA ARG A 70 1.67 7.69 -2.86
C ARG A 70 1.77 9.08 -3.52
N PRO A 71 0.86 10.03 -3.22
CA PRO A 71 0.93 11.39 -3.76
C PRO A 71 2.32 12.02 -3.58
N LEU A 72 2.68 12.94 -4.49
CA LEU A 72 3.95 13.68 -4.41
C LEU A 72 3.96 14.76 -3.31
N LYS A 73 2.79 15.11 -2.75
CA LYS A 73 2.60 16.16 -1.75
C LYS A 73 2.32 15.56 -0.38
#